data_AF-A0A0G1XPI0-F1
#
_entry.id   AF-A0A0G1XPI0-F1
#
_cell.length_a   1.000
_cell.length_b   1.000
_cell.length_c   1.000
_cell.angle_alpha   90.00
_cell.angle_beta   90.00
_cell.angle_gamma   90.00
#
_symmetry.space_group_name_H-M   'P 1'
#
loop_
_entity.id
_entity.type
_entity.pdbx_description
1 polymer ?
#
loop_
_entity_poly.entity_id
_entity_poly.type
_entity_poly.pdbx_seq_one_letter_code
_entity_poly.pdbx_strand_id
1 'polypeptide(L)' 'AARRFYNSVVIELQNALEQFPTNIVGNMFGFKTREFFELAEGEQAAREPVKVSF' A
#
# COMPACT_ATOMS: atom_id res chain seq x y z
N ALA A 1 9.87 -9.19 -13.78
CA ALA A 1 10.65 -8.21 -12.99
C ALA A 1 9.85 -6.94 -12.70
N ALA A 2 9.35 -6.23 -13.72
CA ALA A 2 8.66 -4.93 -13.58
C ALA A 2 7.49 -4.89 -12.57
N ARG A 3 6.68 -5.96 -12.48
CA ARG A 3 5.56 -6.04 -11.53
C ARG A 3 6.01 -6.01 -10.06
N ARG A 4 7.06 -6.76 -9.73
CA ARG A 4 7.62 -6.78 -8.36
C ARG A 4 8.21 -5.43 -8.00
N PHE A 5 8.90 -4.80 -8.96
CA PHE A 5 9.45 -3.45 -8.78
C PHE A 5 8.35 -2.42 -8.51
N TYR A 6 7.26 -2.42 -9.30
CA TYR A 6 6.11 -1.54 -9.04
C TYR A 6 5.55 -1.76 -7.64
N ASN A 7 5.32 -3.02 -7.24
CA ASN A 7 4.80 -3.32 -5.92
C ASN A 7 5.76 -2.88 -4.80
N SER A 8 7.08 -3.08 -4.94
CA SER A 8 8.07 -2.60 -3.97
C SER A 8 8.03 -1.08 -3.81
N VAL A 9 7.95 -0.33 -4.91
CA VAL A 9 7.84 1.14 -4.88
C VAL A 9 6.53 1.60 -4.24
N VAL A 10 5.43 0.89 -4.46
CA VAL A 10 4.14 1.19 -3.81
C VAL A 10 4.21 0.96 -2.29
N ILE A 11 4.85 -0.13 -1.84
CA ILE A 11 5.07 -0.38 -0.40
C ILE A 11 5.92 0.75 0.20
N GLU A 12 7.01 1.13 -0.46
CA GLU A 12 7.90 2.21 0.02
C GLU A 12 7.15 3.54 0.12
N LEU A 13 6.35 3.89 -0.89
CA LEU A 13 5.52 5.08 -0.88
C LEU A 13 4.52 5.07 0.28
N GLN A 14 3.87 3.94 0.51
CA GLN A 14 2.91 3.80 1.61
C GLN A 14 3.57 3.92 2.97
N ASN A 15 4.67 3.19 3.20
CA ASN A 15 5.44 3.28 4.43
C ASN A 15 5.95 4.70 4.69
N ALA A 16 6.39 5.40 3.63
CA ALA A 16 6.78 6.79 3.74
C ALA A 16 5.60 7.66 4.16
N LEU A 17 4.45 7.56 3.49
CA LEU A 17 3.24 8.34 3.81
C LEU A 17 2.63 8.02 5.17
N GLU A 18 2.92 6.87 5.77
CA GLU A 18 2.49 6.50 7.12
C GLU A 18 3.49 6.95 8.21
N GLN A 19 4.76 7.19 7.86
CA GLN A 19 5.79 7.64 8.78
C GLN A 19 5.82 9.17 8.95
N PHE A 20 6.04 9.61 10.18
CA PHE A 20 6.33 11.01 10.49
C PHE A 20 7.76 11.37 10.04
N PRO A 21 8.01 12.54 9.42
CA PRO A 21 7.08 13.65 9.19
C PRO A 21 6.37 13.61 7.83
N THR A 22 6.68 12.62 7.00
CA THR A 22 6.22 12.53 5.61
C THR A 22 4.71 12.37 5.52
N ASN A 23 4.03 11.82 6.52
CA ASN A 23 2.57 11.78 6.61
C ASN A 23 1.93 13.18 6.63
N ILE A 24 2.54 14.17 7.28
CA ILE A 24 2.06 15.56 7.33
C ILE A 24 2.25 16.22 5.97
N VAL A 25 3.44 16.07 5.40
CA VAL A 25 3.78 16.59 4.06
C VAL A 25 2.86 15.93 3.02
N GLY A 26 2.68 14.61 3.11
CA GLY A 26 1.81 13.83 2.24
C GLY A 26 0.37 14.31 2.28
N ASN A 27 -0.19 14.52 3.47
CA ASN A 27 -1.54 15.07 3.62
C ASN A 27 -1.63 16.53 3.13
N MET A 28 -0.60 17.34 3.38
CA MET A 28 -0.59 18.76 2.99
C MET A 28 -0.50 18.96 1.47
N PHE A 29 0.20 18.07 0.75
CA PHE A 29 0.32 18.09 -0.71
C PHE A 29 -0.65 17.12 -1.41
N GLY A 30 -1.52 16.43 -0.66
CA GLY A 30 -2.52 15.52 -1.21
C GLY A 30 -1.95 14.24 -1.83
N PHE A 31 -0.75 13.81 -1.41
CA PHE A 31 -0.19 12.52 -1.83
C PHE A 31 -1.00 11.38 -1.21
N LYS A 32 -1.52 10.52 -2.08
CA LYS A 32 -2.26 9.31 -1.71
C LYS A 32 -1.44 8.08 -2.08
N THR A 33 -1.61 7.02 -1.31
CA THR A 33 -1.07 5.71 -1.65
C THR A 33 -1.62 5.24 -3.00
N ARG A 34 -0.81 4.49 -3.74
CA ARG A 34 -1.20 3.88 -5.01
C ARG A 34 -1.58 2.44 -4.76
N GLU A 35 -2.47 1.89 -5.57
CA GLU A 35 -2.83 0.48 -5.49
C GLU A 35 -1.69 -0.39 -6.04
N PHE A 36 -1.49 -1.55 -5.41
CA PHE A 36 -0.58 -2.58 -5.92
C PHE A 36 -1.03 -3.04 -7.30
N PHE A 37 -0.07 -3.43 -8.13
CA PHE A 37 -0.38 -4.05 -9.41
C PHE A 37 -0.77 -5.50 -9.12
N GLU A 38 -2.06 -5.72 -8.88
CA GLU A 38 -2.65 -7.04 -8.64
C GLU A 38 -2.96 -7.75 -9.97
N LEU A 39 -2.84 -9.07 -9.97
CA LEU A 39 -3.34 -9.89 -11.09
C LEU A 39 -4.87 -9.84 -11.09
N ALA A 40 -5.45 -9.68 -12.27
CA ALA A 40 -6.89 -9.52 -12.50
C ALA A 40 -7.76 -10.37 -11.56
N GLU A 41 -8.62 -9.70 -10.79
CA GLU A 41 -9.89 -10.11 -10.13
C GLU A 41 -9.96 -11.43 -9.33
N GLY A 42 -8.97 -12.32 -9.37
CA GLY A 42 -9.03 -13.66 -8.77
C GLY A 42 -8.28 -13.84 -7.44
N GLU A 43 -7.43 -12.88 -7.02
CA GLU A 43 -6.59 -13.00 -5.82
C GLU A 43 -7.06 -12.16 -4.62
N GLN A 44 -8.13 -11.37 -4.78
CA GLN A 44 -8.68 -10.52 -3.70
C GLN A 44 -9.29 -11.31 -2.54
N ALA A 45 -9.60 -12.60 -2.73
CA ALA A 45 -10.16 -13.47 -1.69
C ALA A 45 -9.17 -13.83 -0.55
N ALA A 46 -7.89 -13.46 -0.65
CA ALA A 46 -6.85 -13.86 0.30
C ALA A 46 -6.49 -12.81 1.37
N ARG A 47 -7.16 -11.65 1.40
CA ARG A 47 -6.82 -10.53 2.29
C ARG A 47 -7.88 -10.17 3.34
N GLU A 48 -8.74 -11.10 3.74
CA GLU A 48 -9.49 -10.88 4.98
C GLU A 48 -8.57 -11.15 6.17
N PRO A 49 -8.22 -10.14 6.99
CA PRO A 49 -7.42 -10.37 8.19
C PRO A 49 -8.24 -11.21 9.15
N VAL A 50 -7.73 -12.39 9.50
CA VAL A 50 -8.33 -13.27 10.50
C VAL A 50 -8.46 -12.46 11.79
N LYS A 51 -9.69 -12.03 12.13
CA LYS A 51 -9.99 -11.35 13.39
C LYS A 51 -9.75 -12.34 14.51
N VAL A 52 -8.62 -12.24 15.18
CA VAL A 52 -8.36 -12.99 16.40
C VAL A 52 -9.11 -12.29 17.53
N SER A 53 -10.26 -12.84 17.89
CA SER A 53 -10.97 -12.49 19.12
C SER A 53 -10.42 -13.38 20.25
N PHE A 54 -9.91 -12.77 21.32
CA PHE A 54 -9.61 -13.44 22.59
C PHE A 54 -10.84 -13.44 23.49
#